data_AF-A0A9E5NBH1-F1
#
_entry.id   AF-A0A9E5NBH1-F1
#
_cell.length_a   1.000
_cell.length_b   1.000
_cell.length_c   1.000
_cell.angle_alpha   90.00
_cell.angle_beta   90.00
_cell.angle_gamma   90.00
#
_symmetry.space_group_name_H-M   'P 1'
#
loop_
_entity.id
_entity.type
_entity.pdbx_description
1 polymer ?
#
loop_
_entity_poly.entity_id
_entity_poly.type
_entity_poly.pdbx_seq_one_letter_code
_entity_poly.pdbx_strand_id
1 'polypeptide(L)'
;MASSGKAAQKRAQTRKKASQGSVKAPGEPLLRRARVEDVSRIQGLINSFADKEEMLPRSLNEIYENLRDYFVLEQDGEIIATVACHVNWEDLAEVKSLAVAEVCRGRGYARRLLQTCIEDAR
;
A
#
# COMPACT_ATOMS: atom_id res chain seq x y z
N MET A 1 0.51 24.14 66.47
CA MET A 1 1.65 23.86 65.58
C MET A 1 1.46 22.48 64.97
N ALA A 2 1.37 22.40 63.63
CA ALA A 2 1.46 21.19 62.80
C ALA A 2 0.40 20.09 63.07
N SER A 3 -0.15 19.36 62.11
CA SER A 3 -0.02 19.30 60.66
C SER A 3 -1.16 18.39 60.17
N SER A 4 -1.75 18.77 59.04
CA SER A 4 -2.75 18.04 58.28
C SER A 4 -2.33 16.60 57.97
N GLY A 5 -3.17 15.63 58.32
CA GLY A 5 -2.91 14.20 58.15
C GLY A 5 -3.95 13.49 57.29
N LYS A 6 -3.71 13.51 55.97
CA LYS A 6 -4.11 12.47 54.99
C LYS A 6 -5.61 12.24 54.73
N ALA A 7 -6.28 13.25 54.16
CA ALA A 7 -7.34 13.01 53.19
C ALA A 7 -6.73 13.06 51.78
N ALA A 8 -6.50 11.89 51.15
CA ALA A 8 -6.45 11.68 49.69
C ALA A 8 -5.86 10.31 49.31
N GLN A 9 -6.31 9.23 49.97
CA GLN A 9 -6.12 7.87 49.43
C GLN A 9 -7.36 7.48 48.62
N LYS A 10 -7.42 7.98 47.37
CA LYS A 10 -8.13 7.36 46.24
C LYS A 10 -7.88 8.19 44.98
N ARG A 11 -6.73 7.99 44.35
CA ARG A 11 -6.55 8.32 42.94
C ARG A 11 -6.21 7.04 42.19
N ALA A 12 -7.25 6.54 41.55
CA ALA A 12 -7.22 5.81 40.28
C ALA A 12 -5.95 5.00 40.01
N GLN A 13 -6.12 3.69 40.14
CA GLN A 13 -5.53 2.72 39.22
C GLN A 13 -5.56 3.27 37.78
N THR A 14 -4.56 2.85 36.99
CA THR A 14 -4.38 3.11 35.54
C THR A 14 -3.49 4.29 35.14
N ARG A 15 -2.21 4.25 35.54
CA ARG A 15 -1.16 4.61 34.57
C ARG A 15 -0.97 3.40 33.65
N LYS A 16 -1.76 3.37 32.57
CA LYS A 16 -1.54 2.50 31.41
C LYS A 16 -0.05 2.50 31.11
N LYS A 17 0.59 1.33 31.20
CA LYS A 17 1.85 1.06 30.50
C LYS A 17 1.64 1.54 29.08
N ALA A 18 2.37 2.57 28.67
CA ALA A 18 2.54 2.88 27.26
C ALA A 18 3.01 1.58 26.62
N SER A 19 2.13 0.96 25.83
CA SER A 19 2.50 -0.14 24.95
C SER A 19 3.50 0.47 23.96
N GLN A 20 4.78 0.27 24.27
CA GLN A 20 5.85 0.39 23.31
C GLN A 20 5.42 -0.43 22.09
N GLY A 21 4.98 0.27 21.04
CA GLY A 21 4.80 -0.33 19.73
C GLY A 21 6.19 -0.74 19.28
N SER A 22 6.49 -2.03 19.39
CA SER A 22 7.65 -2.61 18.74
C SER A 22 7.51 -2.31 17.24
N VAL A 23 8.32 -1.36 16.74
CA VAL A 23 8.48 -1.15 15.30
C VAL A 23 9.03 -2.46 14.76
N LYS A 24 8.15 -3.26 14.15
CA LYS A 24 8.52 -4.49 13.47
C LYS A 24 9.48 -4.10 12.35
N ALA A 25 10.58 -4.84 12.20
CA ALA A 25 11.44 -4.68 11.04
C ALA A 25 10.56 -4.78 9.77
N PRO A 26 10.75 -3.92 8.76
CA PRO A 26 9.89 -3.91 7.59
C PRO A 26 9.81 -5.31 6.99
N GLY A 27 8.61 -5.85 6.82
CA GLY A 27 8.42 -7.17 6.23
C GLY A 27 8.96 -7.21 4.79
N GLU A 28 9.28 -8.40 4.28
CA GLU A 28 9.60 -8.53 2.86
C GLU A 28 8.35 -8.19 2.02
N PRO A 29 8.45 -7.33 0.98
CA PRO A 29 7.32 -7.03 0.12
C PRO A 29 6.78 -8.26 -0.60
N LEU A 30 5.50 -8.54 -0.40
CA LEU A 30 4.76 -9.62 -1.01
C LEU A 30 4.18 -9.17 -2.35
N LEU A 31 4.59 -9.83 -3.44
CA LEU A 31 3.99 -9.65 -4.76
C LEU A 31 2.77 -10.58 -4.89
N ARG A 32 1.62 -10.03 -5.26
CA ARG A 32 0.39 -10.80 -5.47
C ARG A 32 -0.57 -10.10 -6.45
N ARG A 33 -1.57 -10.84 -6.95
CA ARG A 33 -2.71 -10.20 -7.63
C ARG A 33 -3.47 -9.28 -6.66
N ALA A 34 -4.04 -8.22 -7.22
CA ALA A 34 -4.88 -7.28 -6.49
C ALA A 34 -6.21 -7.93 -6.08
N ARG A 35 -6.77 -7.43 -4.99
CA ARG A 35 -8.05 -7.83 -4.41
C ARG A 35 -8.97 -6.61 -4.32
N VAL A 36 -10.26 -6.86 -4.13
CA VAL A 36 -11.29 -5.81 -3.99
C VAL A 36 -10.92 -4.81 -2.88
N GLU A 37 -10.33 -5.29 -1.78
CA GLU A 37 -9.87 -4.48 -0.65
C GLU A 37 -8.68 -3.55 -0.96
N ASP A 38 -7.96 -3.78 -2.07
CA ASP A 38 -6.82 -2.96 -2.48
C ASP A 38 -7.22 -1.77 -3.34
N VAL A 39 -8.41 -1.78 -3.95
CA VAL A 39 -8.81 -0.84 -5.02
C VAL A 39 -8.63 0.63 -4.63
N SER A 40 -9.07 1.00 -3.43
CA SER A 40 -8.90 2.37 -2.93
C SER A 40 -7.44 2.77 -2.76
N ARG A 41 -6.58 1.85 -2.29
CA ARG A 41 -5.13 2.08 -2.11
C ARG A 41 -4.41 2.17 -3.45
N ILE A 42 -4.76 1.30 -4.39
CA ILE A 42 -4.24 1.34 -5.77
C ILE A 42 -4.60 2.67 -6.42
N GLN A 43 -5.86 3.11 -6.30
CA GLN A 43 -6.31 4.39 -6.85
C GLN A 43 -5.54 5.56 -6.24
N GLY A 44 -5.41 5.60 -4.92
CA GLY A 44 -4.67 6.64 -4.22
C GLY A 44 -3.21 6.72 -4.67
N LEU A 45 -2.56 5.57 -4.84
CA LEU A 45 -1.19 5.51 -5.37
C LEU A 45 -1.13 6.05 -6.80
N ILE A 46 -1.97 5.56 -7.72
CA ILE A 46 -1.98 6.01 -9.12
C ILE A 46 -2.24 7.53 -9.21
N ASN A 47 -3.26 8.01 -8.50
CA ASN A 47 -3.65 9.41 -8.61
C ASN A 47 -2.64 10.35 -7.95
N SER A 48 -1.85 9.88 -6.97
CA SER A 48 -0.72 10.68 -6.46
C SER A 48 0.36 11.00 -7.51
N PHE A 49 0.46 10.18 -8.58
CA PHE A 49 1.30 10.47 -9.74
C PHE A 49 0.56 11.29 -10.78
N ALA A 50 -0.76 11.09 -10.93
CA ALA A 50 -1.58 11.89 -11.82
C ALA A 50 -1.65 13.37 -11.38
N ASP A 51 -1.72 13.63 -10.07
CA ASP A 51 -1.66 14.97 -9.48
C ASP A 51 -0.33 15.69 -9.80
N LYS A 52 0.72 14.95 -10.18
CA LYS A 52 2.03 15.45 -10.61
C LYS A 52 2.21 15.45 -12.13
N GLU A 53 1.15 15.16 -12.89
CA GLU A 53 1.17 15.02 -14.35
C GLU A 53 2.12 13.92 -14.87
N GLU A 54 2.50 12.96 -14.02
CA GLU A 54 3.38 11.83 -14.38
C GLU A 54 2.61 10.62 -14.93
N MET A 55 1.28 10.58 -14.71
CA MET A 55 0.42 9.45 -15.08
C MET A 55 -1.01 9.93 -15.37
N LEU A 56 -1.77 9.16 -16.16
CA LEU A 56 -3.20 9.40 -16.31
C LEU A 56 -3.96 8.99 -15.04
N PRO A 57 -4.93 9.79 -14.57
CA PRO A 57 -5.73 9.44 -13.40
C PRO A 57 -6.59 8.20 -13.65
N ARG A 58 -6.94 7.50 -12.58
CA ARG A 58 -7.88 6.37 -12.61
C ARG A 58 -9.00 6.58 -11.60
N SER A 59 -10.22 6.33 -12.05
CA SER A 59 -11.40 6.23 -11.21
C SER A 59 -11.42 4.88 -10.48
N LEU A 60 -12.16 4.81 -9.36
CA LEU A 60 -12.41 3.54 -8.69
C LEU A 60 -13.10 2.53 -9.61
N ASN A 61 -14.04 3.00 -10.44
CA ASN A 61 -14.80 2.14 -11.34
C ASN A 61 -13.88 1.43 -12.36
N GLU A 62 -12.97 2.18 -13.00
CA GLU A 62 -12.02 1.59 -13.95
C GLU A 62 -11.13 0.53 -13.30
N ILE A 63 -10.73 0.73 -12.04
CA ILE A 63 -9.92 -0.25 -11.31
C ILE A 63 -10.76 -1.48 -10.93
N TYR A 64 -12.02 -1.31 -10.52
CA TYR A 64 -12.92 -2.43 -10.27
C TYR A 64 -13.16 -3.28 -11.52
N GLU A 65 -13.44 -2.64 -12.66
CA GLU A 65 -13.68 -3.32 -13.94
C GLU A 65 -12.47 -4.13 -14.40
N ASN A 66 -11.26 -3.59 -14.19
CA ASN A 66 -10.00 -4.20 -14.64
C ASN A 66 -9.20 -4.85 -13.52
N LEU A 67 -9.80 -5.15 -12.36
CA LEU A 67 -9.07 -5.55 -11.14
C LEU A 67 -8.15 -6.77 -11.36
N ARG A 68 -8.53 -7.69 -12.25
CA ARG A 68 -7.77 -8.93 -12.51
C ARG A 68 -6.43 -8.69 -13.19
N ASP A 69 -6.30 -7.55 -13.87
CA ASP A 69 -5.09 -7.14 -14.57
C ASP A 69 -4.04 -6.63 -13.58
N TYR A 70 -4.45 -6.25 -12.37
CA TYR A 70 -3.58 -5.60 -11.40
C TYR A 70 -2.77 -6.60 -10.55
N PHE A 71 -1.48 -6.32 -10.44
CA PHE A 71 -0.57 -6.88 -9.44
C PHE A 71 -0.13 -5.77 -8.49
N VAL A 72 0.05 -6.14 -7.22
CA VAL A 72 0.50 -5.22 -6.17
C VAL A 72 1.71 -5.79 -5.43
N LEU A 73 2.53 -4.89 -4.92
CA LEU A 73 3.47 -5.20 -3.84
C LEU A 73 2.90 -4.66 -2.54
N GLU A 74 2.65 -5.56 -1.61
CA GLU A 74 2.21 -5.26 -0.25
C GLU A 74 3.38 -5.37 0.71
N GLN A 75 3.55 -4.38 1.57
CA GLN A 75 4.52 -4.42 2.67
C GLN A 75 3.84 -3.93 3.94
N ASP A 76 3.83 -4.76 4.98
CA ASP A 76 3.23 -4.46 6.29
C ASP A 76 1.77 -3.98 6.21
N GLY A 77 0.98 -4.55 5.29
CA GLY A 77 -0.44 -4.22 5.09
C GLY A 77 -0.70 -3.03 4.17
N GLU A 78 0.35 -2.39 3.64
CA GLU A 78 0.25 -1.25 2.74
C GLU A 78 0.64 -1.60 1.31
N ILE A 79 -0.08 -1.04 0.34
CA ILE A 79 0.23 -1.19 -1.09
C ILE A 79 1.31 -0.17 -1.45
N ILE A 80 2.54 -0.65 -1.58
CA ILE A 80 3.71 0.20 -1.85
C ILE A 80 4.02 0.32 -3.35
N ALA A 81 3.48 -0.57 -4.18
CA ALA A 81 3.59 -0.50 -5.63
C ALA A 81 2.46 -1.27 -6.32
N THR A 82 2.16 -0.89 -7.55
CA THR A 82 1.13 -1.51 -8.39
C THR A 82 1.53 -1.49 -9.86
N VAL A 83 0.97 -2.41 -10.64
CA VAL A 83 1.03 -2.45 -12.10
C VAL A 83 -0.22 -3.15 -12.61
N ALA A 84 -0.70 -2.79 -13.80
CA ALA A 84 -1.71 -3.55 -14.52
C ALA A 84 -1.13 -4.11 -15.84
N CYS A 85 -1.50 -5.34 -16.18
CA CYS A 85 -1.21 -5.96 -17.47
C CYS A 85 -2.52 -6.25 -18.19
N HIS A 86 -2.82 -5.49 -19.23
CA HIS A 86 -4.08 -5.61 -19.97
C HIS A 86 -3.82 -6.27 -21.32
N VAL A 87 -4.59 -7.30 -21.67
CA VAL A 87 -4.51 -7.93 -23.01
C VAL A 87 -5.45 -7.17 -23.94
N ASN A 88 -4.90 -6.55 -24.98
CA ASN A 88 -5.67 -5.79 -25.95
C ASN A 88 -6.11 -6.66 -27.14
N TRP A 89 -5.21 -7.52 -27.63
CA TRP A 89 -5.42 -8.38 -28.81
C TRP A 89 -4.66 -9.72 -28.67
N GLU A 90 -4.75 -10.59 -29.66
CA GLU A 90 -4.12 -11.92 -29.65
C GLU A 90 -2.61 -11.92 -29.42
N ASP A 91 -1.92 -10.84 -29.82
CA ASP A 91 -0.47 -10.69 -29.77
C ASP A 91 -0.01 -9.40 -29.07
N LEU A 92 -0.94 -8.67 -28.43
CA LEU A 92 -0.66 -7.38 -27.80
C LEU A 92 -1.22 -7.30 -26.37
N ALA A 93 -0.30 -7.04 -25.43
CA ALA A 93 -0.64 -6.64 -24.07
C ALA A 93 0.02 -5.30 -23.71
N GLU A 94 -0.67 -4.50 -22.91
CA GLU A 94 -0.25 -3.19 -22.44
C GLU A 94 0.07 -3.23 -20.94
N VAL A 95 1.26 -2.75 -20.57
CA VAL A 95 1.61 -2.47 -19.17
C VAL A 95 1.11 -1.08 -18.81
N LYS A 96 0.26 -1.00 -17.80
CA LYS A 96 -0.44 0.22 -17.38
C LYS A 96 -0.22 0.45 -15.89
N SER A 97 -0.46 1.68 -15.44
CA SER A 97 -0.53 2.01 -14.01
C SER A 97 0.66 1.53 -13.17
N LEU A 98 1.87 1.48 -13.76
CA LEU A 98 3.09 1.07 -13.05
C LEU A 98 3.54 2.20 -12.12
N ALA A 99 3.30 2.04 -10.83
CA ALA A 99 3.64 3.02 -9.80
C ALA A 99 4.35 2.37 -8.62
N VAL A 100 5.37 3.04 -8.10
CA VAL A 100 6.09 2.65 -6.87
C VAL A 100 6.13 3.86 -5.96
N ALA A 101 5.60 3.73 -4.73
CA ALA A 101 5.64 4.79 -3.73
C ALA A 101 7.04 5.41 -3.64
N GLU A 102 7.12 6.74 -3.57
CA GLU A 102 8.39 7.47 -3.73
C GLU A 102 9.47 7.01 -2.74
N VAL A 103 9.06 6.76 -1.49
CA VAL A 103 9.91 6.26 -0.40
C VAL A 103 10.46 4.84 -0.63
N CYS A 104 9.88 4.11 -1.59
CA CYS A 104 10.24 2.75 -1.97
C CYS A 104 11.00 2.67 -3.32
N ARG A 105 11.26 3.80 -3.99
CA ARG A 105 12.03 3.84 -5.25
C ARG A 105 13.49 3.40 -5.02
N GLY A 106 14.15 2.98 -6.11
CA GLY A 106 15.54 2.49 -6.08
C GLY A 106 15.74 1.06 -5.56
N ARG A 107 14.67 0.35 -5.19
CA ARG A 107 14.71 -1.01 -4.62
C ARG A 107 14.40 -2.14 -5.62
N GLY A 108 14.28 -1.81 -6.90
CA GLY A 108 13.98 -2.80 -7.96
C GLY A 108 12.52 -3.27 -8.04
N TYR A 109 11.60 -2.70 -7.26
CA TYR A 109 10.19 -3.11 -7.22
C TYR A 109 9.45 -2.96 -8.56
N ALA A 110 9.69 -1.87 -9.29
CA ALA A 110 9.13 -1.69 -10.63
C ALA A 110 9.57 -2.80 -11.61
N ARG A 111 10.85 -3.20 -11.55
CA ARG A 111 11.38 -4.30 -12.37
C ARG A 111 10.72 -5.63 -12.01
N ARG A 112 10.53 -5.90 -10.72
CA ARG A 112 9.88 -7.12 -10.23
C ARG A 112 8.43 -7.21 -10.73
N LEU A 113 7.68 -6.11 -10.64
CA LEU A 113 6.31 -6.02 -11.17
C LEU A 113 6.26 -6.18 -12.69
N LEU A 114 7.14 -5.50 -13.42
CA LEU A 114 7.21 -5.60 -14.89
C LEU A 114 7.50 -7.04 -15.35
N GLN A 115 8.41 -7.73 -14.66
CA GLN A 115 8.72 -9.13 -14.96
C GLN A 115 7.48 -10.02 -14.79
N THR A 116 6.66 -9.79 -13.76
CA THR A 116 5.39 -10.49 -13.58
C THR A 116 4.42 -10.22 -14.75
N CYS A 117 4.31 -8.99 -15.24
CA CYS A 117 3.46 -8.70 -16.42
C CYS A 117 3.96 -9.43 -17.67
N ILE A 118 5.27 -9.47 -17.89
CA ILE A 118 5.88 -10.19 -19.02
C ILE A 118 5.60 -11.70 -18.93
N GLU A 119 5.62 -12.27 -17.73
CA GLU A 119 5.29 -13.67 -17.50
C GLU A 119 3.80 -13.96 -17.63
N ASP A 120 2.93 -13.05 -17.20
CA ASP A 120 1.46 -13.19 -17.29
C ASP A 120 0.94 -13.06 -18.73
N ALA A 121 1.65 -12.30 -19.58
CA ALA A 121 1.29 -12.08 -20.99
C ALA A 121 1.86 -13.13 -21.96
N ARG A 122 2.57 -14.15 -21.46
CA ARG A 122 3.13 -15.26 -22.26
C ARG A 122 2.22 -16.48 -22.22
#